data_AF-A0A6V1MSH4-F1
#
_entry.id   AF-A0A6V1MSH4-F1
#
_cell.length_a   1.000
_cell.length_b   1.000
_cell.length_c   1.000
_cell.angle_alpha   90.00
_cell.angle_beta   90.00
_cell.angle_gamma   90.00
#
_symmetry.space_group_name_H-M   'P 1'
#
loop_
_entity.id
_entity.type
_entity.pdbx_description
1 polymer ?
#
loop_
_entity_poly.entity_id
_entity_poly.type
_entity_poly.pdbx_seq_one_letter_code
_entity_poly.pdbx_strand_id
1 'polypeptide(L)'
;GGAAEGGGGGAAARLQELHDERLSHYQELARRAAEAGEEDERDTVEDAEATGGYIEGGTWEHRKRAMEMLKTADQSLELTLLAKGQRAHHIGQFLPKEELDRFLKKSDAAKEGKALEESDYADKKLDSSNLGFQMLQKAGWKEGEAVGGKKEGLVEPVNMHKPAGEGAGVGVQATHEVDQDDDEFDQYRKRMMLAYRFRPNPMNNPRRAYY
;
A
#
# COMPACT_ATOMS: atom_id res chain seq x y z
N GLY A 1 -29.66 -24.81 29.27
CA GLY A 1 -29.04 -23.81 28.38
C GLY A 1 -27.56 -23.79 28.70
N GLY A 2 -26.72 -24.14 27.73
CA GLY A 2 -25.27 -24.10 27.89
C GLY A 2 -24.63 -24.11 26.52
N ALA A 3 -24.15 -22.96 26.07
CA ALA A 3 -23.45 -22.83 24.79
C ALA A 3 -22.36 -21.75 24.90
N ALA A 4 -21.13 -22.27 25.01
CA ALA A 4 -19.88 -21.78 24.41
C ALA A 4 -19.52 -20.27 24.49
N GLU A 5 -18.77 -19.89 25.52
CA GLU A 5 -17.96 -18.64 25.52
C GLU A 5 -16.43 -18.87 25.47
N GLY A 6 -15.94 -20.11 25.24
CA GLY A 6 -14.52 -20.45 25.41
C GLY A 6 -13.58 -20.32 24.21
N GLY A 7 -14.03 -19.91 23.02
CA GLY A 7 -13.25 -20.08 21.77
C GLY A 7 -12.35 -18.90 21.34
N GLY A 8 -12.60 -17.70 21.84
CA GLY A 8 -11.98 -16.47 21.32
C GLY A 8 -10.53 -16.23 21.76
N GLY A 9 -10.22 -16.52 23.03
CA GLY A 9 -8.93 -16.20 23.66
C GLY A 9 -7.76 -16.99 23.08
N GLY A 10 -7.91 -18.30 22.88
CA GLY A 10 -6.83 -19.16 22.38
C GLY A 10 -6.38 -18.82 20.96
N ALA A 11 -7.30 -18.35 20.11
CA ALA A 11 -6.96 -18.00 18.73
C ALA A 11 -6.30 -16.62 18.60
N ALA A 12 -6.42 -15.73 19.60
CA ALA A 12 -5.67 -14.48 19.66
C ALA A 12 -4.26 -14.72 20.22
N ALA A 13 -4.15 -15.50 21.29
CA ALA A 13 -2.86 -15.93 21.85
C ALA A 13 -1.99 -16.64 20.79
N ARG A 14 -2.56 -17.58 20.03
CA ARG A 14 -1.85 -18.26 18.94
C ARG A 14 -1.39 -17.30 17.84
N LEU A 15 -2.13 -16.23 17.56
CA LEU A 15 -1.74 -15.25 16.55
C LEU A 15 -0.56 -14.40 17.06
N GLN A 16 -0.54 -14.09 18.35
CA GLN A 16 0.56 -13.40 19.01
C GLN A 16 1.82 -14.26 19.01
N GLU A 17 1.72 -15.54 19.37
CA GLU A 17 2.85 -16.49 19.32
C GLU A 17 3.44 -16.58 17.90
N LEU A 18 2.59 -16.76 16.89
CA LEU A 18 3.03 -16.78 15.49
C LEU A 18 3.62 -15.44 15.03
N HIS A 19 3.16 -14.32 15.59
CA HIS A 19 3.75 -13.01 15.33
C HIS A 19 5.16 -12.93 15.91
N ASP A 20 5.33 -13.30 17.18
CA ASP A 20 6.60 -13.20 17.90
C ASP A 20 7.66 -14.16 17.33
N GLU A 21 7.26 -15.37 16.92
CA GLU A 21 8.10 -16.32 16.17
C GLU A 21 8.62 -15.70 14.86
N ARG A 22 7.71 -15.11 14.06
CA ARG A 22 8.07 -14.47 12.80
C ARG A 22 8.94 -13.23 13.00
N LEU A 23 8.62 -12.42 14.00
CA LEU A 23 9.37 -11.21 14.34
C LEU A 23 10.81 -11.58 14.70
N SER A 24 10.99 -12.60 15.55
CA SER A 24 12.30 -13.13 15.92
C SER A 24 13.08 -13.60 14.70
N HIS A 25 12.43 -14.34 13.80
CA HIS A 25 13.03 -14.80 12.56
C HIS A 25 13.46 -13.63 11.63
N TYR A 26 12.61 -12.61 11.46
CA TYR A 26 12.98 -11.44 10.64
C TYR A 26 14.09 -10.60 11.25
N GLN A 27 14.11 -10.46 12.58
CA GLN A 27 15.20 -9.80 13.29
C GLN A 27 16.53 -10.54 13.11
N GLU A 28 16.51 -11.87 13.16
CA GLU A 28 17.70 -12.69 12.94
C GLU A 28 18.23 -12.54 11.51
N LEU A 29 17.35 -12.54 10.51
CA LEU A 29 17.71 -12.28 9.11
C LEU A 29 18.25 -10.87 8.89
N ALA A 30 17.63 -9.86 9.49
CA ALA A 30 18.09 -8.48 9.41
C ALA A 30 19.47 -8.30 10.07
N ARG A 31 19.72 -8.98 11.20
CA ARG A 31 21.02 -8.97 11.86
C ARG A 31 22.10 -9.61 10.98
N ARG A 32 21.82 -10.79 10.40
CA ARG A 32 22.74 -11.45 9.45
C ARG A 32 23.03 -10.58 8.23
N ALA A 33 22.01 -9.91 7.68
CA ALA A 33 22.20 -8.99 6.56
C ALA A 33 23.12 -7.81 6.92
N ALA A 34 23.03 -7.29 8.15
CA ALA A 34 23.94 -6.26 8.64
C ALA A 34 25.37 -6.78 8.88
N GLU A 35 25.52 -8.02 9.36
CA GLU A 35 26.81 -8.69 9.59
C GLU A 35 27.54 -9.02 8.27
N ALA A 36 26.80 -9.36 7.21
CA ALA A 36 27.34 -9.67 5.89
C ALA A 36 27.98 -8.47 5.18
N GLY A 37 27.83 -7.26 5.72
CA GLY A 37 28.27 -6.03 5.07
C GLY A 37 27.27 -5.54 4.02
N GLU A 38 27.28 -4.24 3.77
CA GLU A 38 26.36 -3.53 2.87
C GLU A 38 26.71 -3.74 1.38
N GLU A 39 27.11 -4.95 1.01
CA GLU A 39 27.13 -5.32 -0.40
C GLU A 39 25.68 -5.67 -0.74
N ASP A 40 24.94 -4.69 -1.28
CA ASP A 40 23.62 -4.88 -1.91
C ASP A 40 23.73 -5.70 -3.21
N GLU A 41 24.67 -6.65 -3.22
CA GLU A 41 24.93 -7.53 -4.33
C GLU A 41 23.95 -8.69 -4.27
N ARG A 42 23.34 -8.95 -5.42
CA ARG A 42 22.47 -10.11 -5.59
C ARG A 42 23.35 -11.35 -5.52
N ASP A 43 22.92 -12.30 -4.69
CA ASP A 43 23.57 -13.61 -4.66
C ASP A 43 23.65 -14.20 -6.07
N THR A 44 24.83 -14.69 -6.41
CA THR A 44 25.10 -15.33 -7.69
C THR A 44 24.86 -16.84 -7.61
N VAL A 45 24.83 -17.49 -8.78
CA VAL A 45 24.77 -18.96 -8.84
C VAL A 45 26.02 -19.58 -8.20
N GLU A 46 27.18 -18.93 -8.33
CA GLU A 46 28.44 -19.39 -7.76
C GLU A 46 28.41 -19.37 -6.22
N ASP A 47 27.79 -18.36 -5.61
CA ASP A 47 27.62 -18.27 -4.15
C ASP A 47 26.74 -19.39 -3.59
N ALA A 48 25.65 -19.70 -4.31
CA ALA A 48 24.78 -20.81 -3.96
C ALA A 48 25.50 -22.15 -4.10
N GLU A 49 26.29 -22.35 -5.16
CA GLU A 49 27.07 -23.58 -5.36
C GLU A 49 28.18 -23.74 -4.30
N ALA A 50 28.86 -22.65 -3.92
CA ALA A 50 29.88 -22.64 -2.87
C ALA A 50 29.34 -23.06 -1.50
N THR A 51 28.04 -22.82 -1.25
CA THR A 51 27.32 -23.21 -0.03
C THR A 51 26.54 -24.53 -0.16
N GLY A 52 26.81 -25.32 -1.21
CA GLY A 52 26.18 -26.63 -1.41
C GLY A 52 24.75 -26.55 -1.96
N GLY A 53 24.42 -25.49 -2.69
CA GLY A 53 23.12 -25.21 -3.30
C GLY A 53 22.13 -24.50 -2.38
N TYR A 54 22.55 -24.07 -1.18
CA TYR A 54 21.68 -23.42 -0.19
C TYR A 54 22.39 -22.27 0.52
N ILE A 55 21.83 -21.08 0.37
CA ILE A 55 22.32 -19.89 1.05
C ILE A 55 21.68 -19.82 2.44
N GLU A 56 22.50 -19.91 3.49
CA GLU A 56 22.03 -19.79 4.88
C GLU A 56 21.35 -18.43 5.12
N GLY A 57 20.12 -18.45 5.64
CA GLY A 57 19.29 -17.24 5.78
C GLY A 57 18.51 -16.84 4.53
N GLY A 58 18.58 -17.65 3.47
CA GLY A 58 17.88 -17.42 2.21
C GLY A 58 18.58 -16.40 1.30
N THR A 59 18.09 -16.32 0.07
CA THR A 59 18.70 -15.43 -0.94
C THR A 59 18.55 -13.95 -0.60
N TRP A 60 19.24 -13.06 -1.31
CA TRP A 60 19.16 -11.60 -1.17
C TRP A 60 17.70 -11.10 -1.19
N GLU A 61 16.87 -11.66 -2.07
CA GLU A 61 15.43 -11.37 -2.12
C GLU A 61 14.69 -11.79 -0.83
N HIS A 62 15.10 -12.89 -0.18
CA HIS A 62 14.55 -13.31 1.11
C HIS A 62 14.97 -12.37 2.23
N ARG A 63 16.24 -11.95 2.26
CA ARG A 63 16.76 -10.98 3.25
C ARG A 63 16.07 -9.62 3.11
N LYS A 64 15.96 -9.10 1.89
CA LYS A 64 15.22 -7.86 1.57
C LYS A 64 13.76 -7.95 2.00
N ARG A 65 13.06 -9.04 1.65
CA ARG A 65 11.67 -9.25 2.05
C ARG A 65 11.52 -9.37 3.56
N ALA A 66 12.45 -10.02 4.26
CA ALA A 66 12.43 -10.10 5.72
C ALA A 66 12.53 -8.71 6.38
N MET A 67 13.36 -7.82 5.84
CA MET A 67 13.42 -6.43 6.31
C MET A 67 12.13 -5.65 6.04
N GLU A 68 11.49 -5.86 4.88
CA GLU A 68 10.17 -5.27 4.58
C GLU A 68 9.11 -5.77 5.58
N MET A 69 9.07 -7.07 5.84
CA MET A 69 8.15 -7.67 6.81
C MET A 69 8.43 -7.17 8.23
N LEU A 70 9.69 -7.03 8.63
CA LEU A 70 10.06 -6.50 9.94
C LEU A 70 9.47 -5.09 10.16
N LYS A 71 9.53 -4.22 9.15
CA LYS A 71 8.98 -2.86 9.22
C LYS A 71 7.46 -2.83 9.40
N THR A 72 6.74 -3.83 8.87
CA THR A 72 5.27 -3.87 8.88
C THR A 72 4.68 -4.85 9.89
N ALA A 73 5.52 -5.55 10.67
CA ALA A 73 5.10 -6.64 11.56
C ALA A 73 4.02 -6.21 12.56
N ASP A 74 4.30 -5.19 13.36
CA ASP A 74 3.37 -4.71 14.40
C ASP A 74 2.06 -4.21 13.78
N GLN A 75 2.15 -3.38 12.74
CA GLN A 75 0.99 -2.87 12.01
C GLN A 75 0.11 -4.01 11.47
N SER A 76 0.74 -5.07 10.93
CA SER A 76 0.01 -6.22 10.39
C SER A 76 -0.75 -7.01 11.47
N LEU A 77 -0.16 -7.14 12.65
CA LEU A 77 -0.77 -7.81 13.80
C LEU A 77 -1.97 -7.00 14.31
N GLU A 78 -1.78 -5.71 14.53
CA GLU A 78 -2.84 -4.79 14.96
C GLU A 78 -4.06 -4.85 14.02
N LEU A 79 -3.81 -4.75 12.71
CA LEU A 79 -4.86 -4.83 11.70
C LEU A 79 -5.57 -6.19 11.71
N THR A 80 -4.83 -7.28 11.89
CA THR A 80 -5.39 -8.64 11.91
C THR A 80 -6.27 -8.86 13.15
N LEU A 81 -5.83 -8.37 14.31
CA LEU A 81 -6.60 -8.43 15.56
C LEU A 81 -7.86 -7.57 15.47
N LEU A 82 -7.76 -6.35 14.95
CA LEU A 82 -8.89 -5.44 14.76
C LEU A 82 -9.96 -6.06 13.85
N ALA A 83 -9.56 -6.59 12.69
CA ALA A 83 -10.48 -7.23 11.75
C ALA A 83 -11.19 -8.45 12.35
N LYS A 84 -10.50 -9.24 13.17
CA LYS A 84 -11.09 -10.37 13.87
C LYS A 84 -12.12 -9.92 14.90
N GLY A 85 -11.85 -8.80 15.60
CA GLY A 85 -12.80 -8.17 16.51
C GLY A 85 -14.06 -7.65 15.80
N GLN A 86 -13.91 -7.11 14.60
CA GLN A 86 -15.04 -6.59 13.80
C GLN A 86 -15.87 -7.68 13.10
N ARG A 87 -15.48 -8.97 13.19
CA ARG A 87 -16.15 -10.10 12.51
C ARG A 87 -16.39 -9.84 11.03
N ALA A 88 -15.44 -9.16 10.38
CA ALA A 88 -15.53 -8.88 8.96
C ALA A 88 -15.35 -10.19 8.18
N HIS A 89 -16.41 -10.70 7.56
CA HIS A 89 -16.43 -11.96 6.82
C HIS A 89 -16.53 -11.77 5.31
N HIS A 90 -17.21 -10.71 4.86
CA HIS A 90 -17.32 -10.39 3.44
C HIS A 90 -16.20 -9.45 3.01
N ILE A 91 -15.66 -9.65 1.80
CA ILE A 91 -14.50 -8.89 1.32
C ILE A 91 -14.77 -7.37 1.28
N GLY A 92 -16.00 -6.96 0.98
CA GLY A 92 -16.43 -5.56 0.96
C GLY A 92 -16.48 -4.89 2.34
N GLN A 93 -16.50 -5.65 3.44
CA GLN A 93 -16.46 -5.10 4.80
C GLN A 93 -15.08 -4.53 5.17
N PHE A 94 -14.03 -4.91 4.42
CA PHE A 94 -12.69 -4.36 4.61
C PHE A 94 -12.47 -3.06 3.85
N LEU A 95 -13.40 -2.63 2.99
CA LEU A 95 -13.25 -1.42 2.20
C LEU A 95 -13.58 -0.18 3.04
N PRO A 96 -12.62 0.75 3.26
CA PRO A 96 -12.91 2.01 3.93
C PRO A 96 -13.98 2.81 3.18
N LYS A 97 -14.81 3.54 3.92
CA LYS A 97 -15.93 4.28 3.34
C LYS A 97 -15.46 5.36 2.38
N GLU A 98 -14.38 6.04 2.72
CA GLU A 98 -13.77 7.09 1.90
C GLU A 98 -13.33 6.56 0.53
N GLU A 99 -12.74 5.36 0.52
CA GLU A 99 -12.29 4.67 -0.70
C GLU A 99 -13.47 4.12 -1.51
N LEU A 100 -14.52 3.66 -0.83
CA LEU A 100 -15.78 3.30 -1.49
C LEU A 100 -16.43 4.51 -2.16
N ASP A 101 -16.51 5.65 -1.47
CA ASP A 101 -17.12 6.87 -2.01
C ASP A 101 -16.31 7.41 -3.21
N ARG A 102 -14.97 7.33 -3.15
CA ARG A 102 -14.10 7.64 -4.30
C ARG A 102 -14.36 6.70 -5.48
N PHE A 103 -14.46 5.39 -5.22
CA PHE A 103 -14.76 4.40 -6.26
C PHE A 103 -16.12 4.64 -6.92
N LEU A 104 -17.16 4.90 -6.12
CA LEU A 104 -18.52 5.16 -6.63
C LEU A 104 -18.56 6.41 -7.50
N LYS A 105 -17.93 7.51 -7.05
CA LYS A 105 -17.78 8.72 -7.87
C LYS A 105 -17.10 8.41 -9.20
N LYS A 106 -16.00 7.65 -9.19
CA LYS A 106 -15.29 7.20 -10.41
C LYS A 106 -16.20 6.41 -11.33
N SER A 107 -16.97 5.46 -10.79
CA SER A 107 -17.89 4.67 -11.60
C SER A 107 -19.04 5.48 -12.19
N ASP A 108 -19.57 6.46 -11.46
CA ASP A 108 -20.64 7.31 -11.97
C ASP A 108 -20.12 8.25 -13.07
N ALA A 109 -18.94 8.83 -12.90
CA ALA A 109 -18.35 9.68 -13.94
C ALA A 109 -17.96 8.89 -15.19
N ALA A 110 -17.44 7.66 -15.03
CA ALA A 110 -17.14 6.76 -16.16
C ALA A 110 -18.41 6.45 -16.96
N LYS A 111 -19.53 6.15 -16.29
CA LYS A 111 -20.84 5.96 -16.95
C LYS A 111 -21.33 7.20 -17.70
N GLU A 112 -21.07 8.39 -17.15
CA GLU A 112 -21.39 9.67 -17.79
C GLU A 112 -20.40 10.08 -18.89
N GLY A 113 -19.33 9.31 -19.12
CA GLY A 113 -18.25 9.68 -20.05
C GLY A 113 -17.48 10.93 -19.63
N LYS A 114 -17.53 11.30 -18.35
CA LYS A 114 -16.80 12.44 -17.79
C LYS A 114 -15.51 11.94 -17.16
N ALA A 115 -14.39 12.54 -17.55
CA ALA A 115 -13.15 12.39 -16.81
C ALA A 115 -13.31 13.05 -15.44
N LEU A 116 -13.22 12.25 -14.37
CA LEU A 116 -13.08 12.80 -13.03
C LEU A 116 -11.66 13.34 -12.89
N GLU A 117 -11.55 14.66 -12.84
CA GLU A 117 -10.33 15.33 -12.39
C GLU A 117 -10.16 15.08 -10.88
N GLU A 118 -9.54 13.96 -10.52
CA GLU A 118 -9.03 13.71 -9.18
C GLU A 118 -7.75 14.55 -9.02
N SER A 119 -7.92 15.83 -8.67
CA SER A 119 -6.76 16.69 -8.42
C SER A 119 -6.15 16.36 -7.05
N ASP A 120 -4.98 15.73 -7.07
CA ASP A 120 -4.15 15.50 -5.88
C ASP A 120 -3.90 16.82 -5.13
N TYR A 121 -3.92 17.94 -5.86
CA TYR A 121 -3.84 19.28 -5.31
C TYR A 121 -4.95 19.61 -4.32
N ALA A 122 -6.21 19.21 -4.57
CA ALA A 122 -7.30 19.50 -3.66
C ALA A 122 -7.09 18.85 -2.29
N ASP A 123 -6.60 17.61 -2.28
CA ASP A 123 -6.34 16.84 -1.04
C ASP A 123 -5.05 17.28 -0.34
N LYS A 124 -4.03 17.75 -1.08
CA LYS A 124 -2.67 18.05 -0.58
C LYS A 124 -2.31 19.53 -0.59
N LYS A 125 -3.30 20.43 -0.72
CA LYS A 125 -3.06 21.88 -0.79
C LYS A 125 -2.32 22.35 0.45
N LEU A 126 -1.22 23.08 0.25
CA LEU A 126 -0.46 23.68 1.35
C LEU A 126 -1.26 24.81 2.01
N ASP A 127 -1.32 24.77 3.34
CA ASP A 127 -1.93 25.84 4.13
C ASP A 127 -0.89 26.92 4.48
N SER A 128 -1.39 28.09 4.88
CA SER A 128 -0.66 29.25 5.39
C SER A 128 0.27 28.97 6.58
N SER A 129 0.05 27.86 7.28
CA SER A 129 0.94 27.39 8.35
C SER A 129 2.25 26.79 7.83
N ASN A 130 2.32 26.41 6.55
CA ASN A 130 3.51 25.82 5.96
C ASN A 130 4.64 26.85 5.82
N LEU A 131 5.85 26.49 6.26
CA LEU A 131 7.01 27.39 6.22
C LEU A 131 7.37 27.85 4.80
N GLY A 132 7.29 26.95 3.81
CA GLY A 132 7.53 27.27 2.40
C GLY A 132 6.49 28.24 1.86
N PHE A 133 5.23 28.06 2.22
CA PHE A 133 4.15 28.99 1.87
C PHE A 133 4.41 30.39 2.44
N GLN A 134 4.81 30.49 3.71
CA GLN A 134 5.15 31.77 4.35
C GLN A 134 6.39 32.43 3.74
N MET A 135 7.40 31.63 3.36
CA MET A 135 8.60 32.13 2.66
C MET A 135 8.23 32.72 1.30
N LEU A 136 7.38 32.05 0.52
CA LEU A 136 6.89 32.56 -0.76
C LEU A 136 6.12 33.87 -0.57
N GLN A 137 5.22 33.94 0.41
CA GLN A 137 4.50 35.18 0.73
C GLN A 137 5.44 36.34 1.08
N LYS A 138 6.48 36.09 1.89
CA LYS A 138 7.50 37.09 2.23
C LYS A 138 8.34 37.54 1.03
N ALA A 139 8.54 36.66 0.06
CA ALA A 139 9.19 36.99 -1.21
C ALA A 139 8.28 37.76 -2.19
N GLY A 140 7.04 38.04 -1.80
CA GLY A 140 6.07 38.82 -2.57
C GLY A 140 5.12 37.99 -3.44
N TRP A 141 5.19 36.65 -3.36
CA TRP A 141 4.22 35.77 -4.03
C TRP A 141 2.87 35.81 -3.30
N LYS A 142 1.77 35.73 -4.07
CA LYS A 142 0.41 35.72 -3.54
C LYS A 142 -0.27 34.41 -3.91
N GLU A 143 -1.10 33.90 -3.03
CA GLU A 143 -1.85 32.67 -3.30
C GLU A 143 -2.74 32.85 -4.55
N GLY A 144 -2.72 31.85 -5.43
CA GLY A 144 -3.40 31.91 -6.72
C GLY A 144 -2.62 32.64 -7.82
N GLU A 145 -1.43 33.15 -7.53
CA GLU A 145 -0.56 33.79 -8.51
C GLU A 145 0.46 32.80 -9.07
N ALA A 146 0.73 32.89 -10.36
CA ALA A 146 1.79 32.12 -10.99
C ALA A 146 3.18 32.65 -10.60
N VAL A 147 4.15 31.75 -10.48
CA VAL A 147 5.55 32.12 -10.21
C VAL A 147 6.22 32.63 -11.51
N GLY A 148 7.21 33.52 -11.37
CA GLY A 148 8.02 34.05 -12.47
C GLY A 148 7.87 35.56 -12.62
N GLY A 149 8.86 36.20 -13.27
CA GLY A 149 8.91 37.67 -13.38
C GLY A 149 7.70 38.31 -14.09
N LYS A 150 7.01 37.54 -14.94
CA LYS A 150 5.77 37.95 -15.62
C LYS A 150 4.51 37.25 -15.10
N LYS A 151 4.61 36.44 -14.04
CA LYS A 151 3.50 35.63 -13.51
C LYS A 151 2.86 34.74 -14.59
N GLU A 152 3.70 34.13 -15.43
CA GLU A 152 3.29 33.31 -16.59
C GLU A 152 3.44 31.81 -16.36
N GLY A 153 3.92 31.40 -15.18
CA GLY A 153 3.99 30.00 -14.79
C GLY A 153 2.63 29.34 -14.56
N LEU A 154 2.66 28.03 -14.31
CA LEU A 154 1.47 27.27 -13.94
C LEU A 154 1.05 27.63 -12.50
N VAL A 155 -0.24 27.90 -12.29
CA VAL A 155 -0.79 28.24 -10.96
C VAL A 155 -1.12 26.98 -10.17
N GLU A 156 -1.85 26.06 -10.81
CA GLU A 156 -2.19 24.75 -10.23
C GLU A 156 -1.18 23.71 -10.70
N PRO A 157 -0.72 22.80 -9.82
CA PRO A 157 0.23 21.78 -10.23
C PRO A 157 -0.40 20.79 -11.23
N VAL A 158 0.43 20.23 -12.11
CA VAL A 158 -0.01 19.14 -13.00
C VAL A 158 -0.06 17.84 -12.20
N ASN A 159 -1.16 17.10 -12.30
CA ASN A 159 -1.26 15.77 -11.72
C ASN A 159 -0.33 14.79 -12.47
N MET A 160 0.41 13.98 -11.72
CA MET A 160 1.16 12.88 -12.33
C MET A 160 0.22 11.74 -12.72
N HIS A 161 0.44 11.14 -13.89
CA HIS A 161 -0.25 9.91 -14.27
C HIS A 161 0.14 8.78 -13.30
N LYS A 162 -0.86 8.02 -12.83
CA LYS A 162 -0.67 6.88 -11.94
C LYS A 162 -0.29 5.66 -12.79
N PRO A 163 0.93 5.12 -12.70
CA PRO A 163 1.31 3.93 -13.47
C PRO A 163 0.52 2.70 -12.97
N ALA A 164 0.26 1.74 -13.84
CA ALA A 164 -0.45 0.51 -13.48
C ALA A 164 0.26 -0.40 -12.47
N GLY A 165 1.55 -0.14 -12.20
CA GLY A 165 2.33 -0.85 -11.20
C GLY A 165 3.81 -0.94 -11.57
N GLU A 166 4.62 -1.37 -10.62
CA GLU A 166 6.03 -1.63 -10.86
C GLU A 166 6.21 -2.80 -11.84
N GLY A 167 6.92 -2.57 -12.94
CA GLY A 167 7.12 -3.56 -14.00
C GLY A 167 5.99 -3.65 -15.04
N ALA A 168 4.95 -2.81 -14.93
CA ALA A 168 3.91 -2.72 -15.96
C ALA A 168 4.44 -2.00 -17.22
N GLY A 169 4.02 -2.48 -18.40
CA GLY A 169 4.31 -1.82 -19.66
C GLY A 169 3.56 -0.49 -19.80
N VAL A 170 4.10 0.43 -20.62
CA VAL A 170 3.40 1.69 -20.94
C VAL A 170 2.08 1.38 -21.64
N GLY A 171 0.99 2.01 -21.19
CA GLY A 171 -0.35 1.83 -21.74
C GLY A 171 -1.15 0.68 -21.11
N VAL A 172 -0.54 -0.14 -20.25
CA VAL A 172 -1.29 -1.07 -19.40
C VAL A 172 -2.11 -0.26 -18.41
N GLN A 173 -3.42 -0.46 -18.39
CA GLN A 173 -4.31 0.11 -17.38
C GLN A 173 -4.36 -0.83 -16.17
N ALA A 174 -4.50 -0.28 -14.97
CA ALA A 174 -4.57 -1.10 -13.79
C ALA A 174 -5.92 -1.85 -13.76
N THR A 175 -5.88 -3.16 -13.47
CA THR A 175 -7.06 -4.03 -13.59
C THR A 175 -8.24 -3.67 -12.66
N HIS A 176 -7.98 -2.86 -11.63
CA HIS A 176 -8.94 -2.37 -10.67
C HIS A 176 -9.55 -1.00 -11.02
N GLU A 177 -9.08 -0.31 -12.07
CA GLU A 177 -9.61 0.98 -12.48
C GLU A 177 -10.95 0.81 -13.19
N VAL A 178 -11.89 1.72 -12.93
CA VAL A 178 -13.23 1.67 -13.53
C VAL A 178 -13.17 2.22 -14.94
N ASP A 179 -13.77 1.48 -15.88
CA ASP A 179 -13.88 1.83 -17.29
C ASP A 179 -15.33 2.19 -17.64
N GLN A 180 -15.52 2.95 -18.72
CA GLN A 180 -16.83 3.29 -19.26
C GLN A 180 -17.58 2.05 -19.74
N ASP A 181 -16.86 1.04 -20.24
CA ASP A 181 -17.43 -0.21 -20.76
C ASP A 181 -17.75 -1.24 -19.65
N ASP A 182 -17.48 -0.92 -18.38
CA ASP A 182 -17.73 -1.85 -17.26
C ASP A 182 -19.22 -2.07 -17.00
N ASP A 183 -19.65 -3.33 -16.99
CA ASP A 183 -20.98 -3.71 -16.53
C ASP A 183 -21.10 -3.70 -14.99
N GLU A 184 -22.29 -4.03 -14.47
CA GLU A 184 -22.54 -4.09 -13.03
C GLU A 184 -21.68 -5.14 -12.32
N PHE A 185 -21.40 -6.27 -12.99
CA PHE A 185 -20.59 -7.34 -12.44
C PHE A 185 -19.11 -6.93 -12.39
N ASP A 186 -18.60 -6.24 -13.40
CA ASP A 186 -17.23 -5.71 -13.46
C ASP A 186 -17.00 -4.64 -12.39
N GLN A 187 -17.95 -3.72 -12.22
CA GLN A 187 -17.89 -2.74 -11.13
C GLN A 187 -17.90 -3.41 -9.76
N TYR A 188 -18.75 -4.43 -9.56
CA TYR A 188 -18.75 -5.22 -8.34
C TYR A 188 -17.40 -5.90 -8.11
N ARG A 189 -16.86 -6.58 -9.13
CA ARG A 189 -15.57 -7.28 -9.07
C ARG A 189 -14.43 -6.31 -8.74
N LYS A 190 -14.35 -5.17 -9.42
CA LYS A 190 -13.35 -4.12 -9.18
C LYS A 190 -13.45 -3.53 -7.78
N ARG A 191 -14.67 -3.31 -7.27
CA ARG A 191 -14.91 -2.91 -5.87
C ARG A 191 -14.41 -3.97 -4.88
N MET A 192 -14.64 -5.26 -5.14
CA MET A 192 -14.14 -6.34 -4.28
C MET A 192 -12.61 -6.47 -4.35
N MET A 193 -12.01 -6.23 -5.52
CA MET A 193 -10.54 -6.18 -5.68
C MET A 193 -9.93 -5.01 -4.91
N LEU A 194 -10.56 -3.83 -4.94
CA LEU A 194 -10.14 -2.69 -4.12
C LEU A 194 -10.19 -3.04 -2.62
N ALA A 195 -11.27 -3.67 -2.17
CA ALA A 195 -11.43 -4.09 -0.79
C ALA A 195 -10.38 -5.13 -0.34
N TYR A 196 -9.91 -5.99 -1.25
CA TYR A 196 -8.85 -6.96 -0.97
C TYR A 196 -7.52 -6.31 -0.55
N ARG A 197 -7.25 -5.09 -1.03
CA ARG A 197 -6.04 -4.32 -0.66
C ARG A 197 -6.05 -3.94 0.83
N PHE A 198 -7.23 -3.68 1.39
CA PHE A 198 -7.41 -3.28 2.79
C PHE A 198 -7.63 -4.46 3.74
N ARG A 199 -7.87 -5.67 3.19
CA ARG A 199 -8.01 -6.86 4.01
C ARG A 199 -6.68 -7.18 4.72
N PRO A 200 -6.66 -7.27 6.06
CA PRO A 200 -5.42 -7.57 6.79
C PRO A 200 -4.79 -8.88 6.34
N ASN A 201 -3.45 -8.91 6.34
CA ASN A 201 -2.70 -10.12 6.04
C ASN A 201 -2.11 -10.70 7.33
N PRO A 202 -2.65 -11.81 7.86
CA PRO A 202 -2.12 -12.44 9.07
C PRO A 202 -0.66 -12.87 8.90
N MET A 203 -0.22 -13.14 7.67
CA MET A 203 1.15 -13.54 7.37
C MET A 203 2.13 -12.37 7.17
N ASN A 204 1.66 -11.11 7.23
CA ASN A 204 2.50 -9.92 7.07
C ASN A 204 3.29 -9.85 5.74
N ASN A 205 2.96 -10.70 4.76
CA ASN A 205 3.64 -10.67 3.46
C ASN A 205 3.07 -9.50 2.63
N PRO A 206 3.90 -8.59 2.09
CA PRO A 206 3.42 -7.50 1.25
C PRO A 206 2.55 -8.03 0.11
N ARG A 207 1.35 -7.47 -0.06
CA ARG A 207 0.51 -7.77 -1.22
C ARG A 207 1.12 -7.06 -2.43
N ARG A 208 1.80 -7.81 -3.31
CA ARG A 208 2.15 -7.28 -4.62
C ARG A 208 0.86 -7.02 -5.41
N ALA A 209 0.80 -5.87 -6.07
CA ALA A 209 -0.17 -5.65 -7.13
C ALA A 209 0.23 -6.57 -8.29
N TYR A 210 -0.38 -7.75 -8.33
CA TYR A 210 -0.37 -8.54 -9.55
C TYR A 210 -1.47 -7.94 -10.42
N TYR A 211 -1.10 -7.56 -11.65
CA TYR A 211 -1.95 -7.03 -12.72
C TYR A 211 -2.22 -5.52 -12.70
#